data_AF-A0A953QDG6-F1
#
_entry.id   AF-A0A953QDG6-F1
#
_cell.length_a   1.000
_cell.length_b   1.000
_cell.length_c   1.000
_cell.angle_alpha   90.00
_cell.angle_beta   90.00
_cell.angle_gamma   90.00
#
_symmetry.space_group_name_H-M   'P 1'
#
loop_
_entity.id
_entity.type
_entity.pdbx_description
1 polymer ?
#
loop_
_entity_poly.entity_id
_entity_poly.type
_entity_poly.pdbx_seq_one_letter_code
_entity_poly.pdbx_strand_id
1 'polypeptide(L)' 'MPKKTFTPEQIVGKLRQIEVLVSQGKTVPVACREAGIVDQTYYRWRKEYGGLKL' A
#
# COMPACT_ATOMS: atom_id res chain seq x y z
N MET A 1 1.18 -13.60 18.68
CA MET A 1 1.37 -12.21 18.19
C MET A 1 0.02 -11.66 17.77
N PRO A 2 -0.44 -10.51 18.27
CA PRO A 2 -1.70 -9.93 17.82
C PRO A 2 -1.56 -9.64 16.33
N LYS A 3 -2.39 -10.28 15.50
CA LYS A 3 -2.46 -9.97 14.07
C LYS A 3 -3.01 -8.56 13.95
N LYS A 4 -2.15 -7.54 13.81
CA LYS A 4 -2.55 -6.18 13.43
C LYS A 4 -3.31 -6.32 12.11
N THR A 5 -4.64 -6.31 12.21
CA THR A 5 -5.53 -6.43 11.07
C THR A 5 -5.70 -5.02 10.55
N PHE A 6 -5.20 -4.75 9.35
CA PHE A 6 -5.43 -3.47 8.70
C PHE A 6 -6.89 -3.44 8.24
N THR A 7 -7.60 -2.36 8.54
CA THR A 7 -8.93 -2.16 7.99
C THR A 7 -8.83 -1.86 6.49
N PRO A 8 -9.88 -2.15 5.69
CA PRO A 8 -9.89 -1.82 4.26
C PRO A 8 -9.54 -0.35 3.98
N GLU A 9 -10.00 0.58 4.82
CA GLU A 9 -9.71 2.01 4.74
C GLU A 9 -8.21 2.31 4.96
N GLN A 10 -7.58 1.65 5.95
CA GLN A 10 -6.14 1.77 6.18
C GLN A 10 -5.33 1.21 5.00
N ILE A 11 -5.78 0.11 4.40
CA ILE A 11 -5.16 -0.50 3.23
C ILE A 11 -5.20 0.47 2.05
N VAL A 12 -6.39 1.01 1.73
CA VAL A 12 -6.56 1.97 0.62
C VAL A 12 -5.75 3.24 0.88
N GLY A 13 -5.72 3.75 2.12
CA GLY A 13 -4.89 4.90 2.49
C GLY A 13 -3.39 4.64 2.25
N LYS A 14 -2.90 3.44 2.58
CA LYS A 14 -1.52 3.04 2.33
C LYS A 14 -1.21 2.86 0.85
N LEU A 15 -2.12 2.27 0.07
CA LEU A 15 -1.97 2.15 -1.38
C LEU A 15 -1.87 3.54 -2.04
N ARG A 16 -2.75 4.48 -1.67
CA ARG A 16 -2.70 5.87 -2.15
C ARG A 16 -1.40 6.57 -1.77
N GLN A 17 -0.93 6.39 -0.53
CA GLN A 17 0.38 6.93 -0.10
C GLN A 17 1.50 6.42 -1.01
N ILE A 18 1.50 5.13 -1.35
CA ILE A 18 2.50 4.53 -2.24
C ILE A 18 2.38 5.07 -3.66
N GLU A 19 1.16 5.21 -4.19
CA GLU A 19 0.94 5.80 -5.53
C GLU A 19 1.45 7.25 -5.63
N VAL A 20 1.25 8.06 -4.58
CA VAL A 20 1.78 9.43 -4.54
C VAL A 20 3.30 9.43 -4.55
N LEU A 21 3.93 8.58 -3.73
CA LEU A 21 5.39 8.44 -3.68
C LEU A 21 5.98 7.96 -5.02
N VAL A 22 5.29 7.02 -5.68
CA VAL A 22 5.66 6.55 -7.01
C VAL A 22 5.50 7.65 -8.06
N SER A 23 4.43 8.44 -7.99
CA SER A 23 4.21 9.60 -8.87
C SER A 23 5.26 10.70 -8.68
N GLN A 24 5.86 10.79 -7.49
CA GLN A 24 7.01 11.65 -7.20
C GLN A 24 8.35 11.08 -7.71
N GLY A 25 8.33 9.94 -8.41
CA GLY A 25 9.51 9.31 -9.00
C GLY A 25 10.20 8.28 -8.10
N LYS A 26 9.67 7.95 -6.92
CA LYS A 26 10.21 6.87 -6.09
C LYS A 26 9.86 5.52 -6.70
N THR A 27 10.74 4.53 -6.52
CA THR A 27 10.43 3.15 -6.90
C THR A 27 9.46 2.53 -5.89
N VAL A 28 8.63 1.59 -6.35
CA VAL A 28 7.67 0.87 -5.49
C VAL A 28 8.32 0.29 -4.22
N PRO A 29 9.51 -0.36 -4.26
CA PRO A 29 10.15 -0.87 -3.04
C PRO A 29 10.47 0.22 -2.00
N VAL A 30 10.93 1.38 -2.47
CA VAL A 30 11.23 2.52 -1.61
C VAL A 30 9.94 3.09 -1.01
N ALA A 31 8.91 3.24 -1.83
CA ALA A 31 7.60 3.73 -1.40
C ALA A 31 6.93 2.77 -0.39
N CYS A 32 7.02 1.45 -0.60
CA CYS A 32 6.54 0.43 0.34
C CYS A 32 7.25 0.55 1.69
N ARG A 33 8.58 0.65 1.67
CA ARG A 33 9.39 0.81 2.89
C ARG A 33 9.01 2.08 3.65
N GLU A 34 8.79 3.18 2.95
CA GLU A 34 8.37 4.46 3.55
C GLU A 34 6.92 4.44 4.06
N ALA A 35 6.03 3.69 3.38
CA ALA A 35 4.67 3.43 3.84
C ALA A 35 4.60 2.48 5.04
N GLY A 36 5.70 1.80 5.38
CA GLY A 36 5.80 0.85 6.49
C GLY A 36 5.22 -0.53 6.17
N ILE A 37 5.19 -0.91 4.89
CA ILE A 37 4.73 -2.23 4.45
C ILE A 37 5.79 -2.89 3.57
N VAL A 38 5.72 -4.22 3.46
CA VAL A 38 6.57 -4.98 2.54
C VAL A 38 5.96 -5.03 1.14
N ASP A 39 6.80 -5.19 0.13
CA ASP A 39 6.44 -5.19 -1.30
C ASP A 39 5.37 -6.25 -1.59
N GLN A 40 5.52 -7.44 -0.99
CA GLN A 40 4.55 -8.54 -1.12
C GLN A 40 3.15 -8.13 -0.65
N THR A 41 3.07 -7.36 0.44
CA THR A 41 1.78 -6.87 0.97
C THR A 41 1.17 -5.85 0.02
N TYR A 42 1.99 -4.94 -0.52
CA TYR A 42 1.55 -4.00 -1.55
C TYR A 42 0.96 -4.70 -2.77
N TYR A 43 1.66 -5.67 -3.37
CA TYR A 43 1.13 -6.38 -4.54
C TYR A 43 -0.15 -7.16 -4.24
N ARG A 44 -0.27 -7.75 -3.05
CA ARG A 44 -1.49 -8.46 -2.63
C ARG A 44 -2.66 -7.49 -2.46
N TRP A 45 -2.43 -6.37 -1.76
CA TRP A 45 -3.43 -5.33 -1.59
C TRP A 45 -3.81 -4.66 -2.90
N ARG A 46 -2.87 -4.47 -3.83
CA ARG A 46 -3.19 -3.88 -5.14
C ARG A 46 -4.08 -4.79 -5.99
N LYS A 47 -4.02 -6.12 -5.79
CA LYS A 47 -4.93 -7.07 -6.42
C LYS A 47 -6.34 -7.07 -5.78
N GLU A 48 -6.40 -6.93 -4.45
CA GLU A 48 -7.65 -7.04 -3.67
C GLU A 48 -8.41 -5.71 -3.54
N TYR A 49 -7.69 -4.59 -3.41
CA TYR A 49 -8.21 -3.25 -3.15
C TYR A 49 -7.82 -2.23 -4.24
N GLY A 50 -6.89 -2.53 -5.14
CA GLY A 50 -6.45 -1.59 -6.19
C GLY A 50 -7.49 -1.33 -7.29
N GLY A 51 -8.56 -2.13 -7.35
CA GLY A 51 -9.71 -1.90 -8.23
C GLY A 51 -10.81 -1.03 -7.61
N LEU A 52 -10.69 -0.66 -6.33
CA LEU A 52 -11.60 0.28 -5.68
C LEU A 52 -11.32 1.69 -6.20
N LYS A 53 -11.89 1.99 -7.37
CA LYS A 53 -12.19 3.37 -7.76
C LYS A 53 -13.25 3.89 -6.79
N LEU A 54 -12.80 4.52 -5.70
CA LEU A 54 -13.58 5.54 -4.99
C LEU A 54 -13.49 6.83 -5.79
#